data_AF-A0A956CYM4-F1
#
_entry.id   AF-A0A956CYM4-F1
#
_cell.length_a   1.000
_cell.length_b   1.000
_cell.length_c   1.000
_cell.angle_alpha   90.00
_cell.angle_beta   90.00
_cell.angle_gamma   90.00
#
_symmetry.space_group_name_H-M   'P 1'
#
loop_
_entity.id
_entity.type
_entity.pdbx_description
1 polymer ?
#
loop_
_entity_poly.entity_id
_entity_poly.type
_entity_poly.pdbx_seq_one_letter_code
_entity_poly.pdbx_strand_id
1 'polypeptide(L)'
;GNVLRNQDTTGVPNTEEASDRFGLALATGDFDGDGSIDLGTEYNFGASVNAAKRDAGSTAPTDFMGQAWTAFRTGRALITRAGGALDDASATALREQRDLAVGAWEAAIAATVVHYVNEVLQVMEDFGTDAYDHERFLAHAKAWSELKGFGLLFQFNPRSPMSREQFASFHALIGDRPVLPAEGADAAVAYRAALRDARAILGTAYGFDPANLGDDAGAGGW
;
A
#
# COMPACT_ATOMS: atom_id res chain seq x y z
N GLY A 1 -7.36 -29.56 -6.58
CA GLY A 1 -8.22 -28.37 -6.75
C GLY A 1 -8.11 -27.46 -5.54
N ASN A 2 -7.15 -26.53 -5.55
CA ASN A 2 -6.62 -25.89 -4.34
C ASN A 2 -7.69 -25.20 -3.48
N VAL A 3 -7.80 -25.63 -2.21
CA VAL A 3 -8.59 -24.96 -1.17
C VAL A 3 -7.64 -24.07 -0.36
N LEU A 4 -7.72 -22.76 -0.55
CA LEU A 4 -7.02 -21.80 0.29
C LEU A 4 -7.67 -21.75 1.67
N ARG A 5 -6.87 -21.93 2.73
CA ARG A 5 -7.30 -21.81 4.12
C ARG A 5 -6.57 -20.64 4.79
N ASN A 6 -7.31 -19.82 5.53
CA ASN A 6 -6.82 -18.77 6.43
C ASN A 6 -7.18 -19.11 7.89
N GLN A 7 -6.75 -18.30 8.88
CA GLN A 7 -7.04 -18.57 10.30
C GLN A 7 -8.54 -18.62 10.61
N ASP A 8 -9.35 -17.87 9.88
CA ASP A 8 -10.81 -17.85 10.05
C ASP A 8 -11.53 -18.98 9.31
N THR A 9 -10.80 -19.92 8.69
CA THR A 9 -11.42 -21.07 8.04
C THR A 9 -11.94 -22.06 9.07
N THR A 10 -13.24 -22.37 9.02
CA THR A 10 -13.91 -23.35 9.90
C THR A 10 -13.09 -24.64 10.03
N GLY A 11 -12.62 -24.94 11.24
CA GLY A 11 -11.78 -26.10 11.55
C GLY A 11 -10.29 -25.79 11.75
N VAL A 12 -9.84 -24.56 11.51
CA VAL A 12 -8.53 -24.06 11.93
C VAL A 12 -8.66 -23.50 13.36
N PRO A 13 -7.85 -23.96 14.34
CA PRO A 13 -7.87 -23.40 15.70
C PRO A 13 -7.35 -21.97 15.76
N ASN A 14 -7.87 -21.16 16.71
CA ASN A 14 -7.68 -19.71 16.91
C ASN A 14 -8.44 -18.78 15.95
N THR A 15 -8.71 -17.57 16.41
CA THR A 15 -9.22 -16.42 15.62
C THR A 15 -8.07 -15.67 14.96
N GLU A 16 -8.29 -15.01 13.82
CA GLU A 16 -7.26 -14.19 13.17
C GLU A 16 -6.67 -13.13 14.13
N GLU A 17 -5.34 -13.16 14.33
CA GLU A 17 -4.60 -12.14 15.08
C GLU A 17 -3.46 -11.57 14.22
N ALA A 18 -3.23 -10.26 14.26
CA ALA A 18 -2.27 -9.54 13.42
C ALA A 18 -0.78 -9.91 13.62
N SER A 19 -0.48 -10.96 14.39
CA SER A 19 0.90 -11.42 14.69
C SER A 19 1.06 -12.93 14.76
N ASP A 20 0.01 -13.70 14.50
CA ASP A 20 0.05 -15.17 14.62
C ASP A 20 0.87 -15.85 13.52
N ARG A 21 1.17 -15.12 12.43
CA ARG A 21 2.00 -15.59 11.31
C ARG A 21 1.55 -16.94 10.75
N PHE A 22 0.25 -17.22 10.78
CA PHE A 22 -0.32 -18.41 10.16
C PHE A 22 0.05 -18.46 8.67
N GLY A 23 0.56 -19.61 8.22
CA GLY A 23 1.10 -19.79 6.87
C GLY A 23 2.58 -19.42 6.69
N LEU A 24 3.30 -18.98 7.74
CA LEU A 24 4.74 -18.64 7.66
C LEU A 24 5.61 -19.84 7.24
N ALA A 25 5.18 -21.06 7.58
CA ALA A 25 5.72 -22.30 7.03
C ALA A 25 4.74 -22.83 5.98
N LEU A 26 5.21 -22.97 4.74
CA LEU A 26 4.42 -23.52 3.65
C LEU A 26 4.21 -25.03 3.86
N ALA A 27 2.97 -25.46 4.02
CA ALA A 27 2.61 -26.87 3.92
C ALA A 27 2.30 -27.20 2.45
N THR A 28 3.05 -28.14 1.87
CA THR A 28 2.84 -28.63 0.50
C THR A 28 2.58 -30.13 0.50
N GLY A 29 1.63 -30.60 -0.29
CA GLY A 29 1.35 -32.02 -0.48
C GLY A 29 0.21 -32.20 -1.48
N ASP A 30 0.05 -33.39 -2.04
CA ASP A 30 -1.16 -33.77 -2.76
C ASP A 30 -2.22 -34.16 -1.72
N PHE A 31 -3.02 -33.20 -1.29
CA PHE A 31 -4.00 -33.39 -0.22
C PHE A 31 -5.33 -33.93 -0.72
N ASP A 32 -5.60 -33.86 -2.03
CA ASP A 32 -6.84 -34.36 -2.65
C ASP A 32 -6.66 -35.56 -3.59
N GLY A 33 -5.42 -36.02 -3.80
CA GLY A 33 -5.08 -37.22 -4.56
C GLY A 33 -5.17 -37.03 -6.07
N ASP A 34 -5.16 -35.78 -6.56
CA ASP A 34 -5.26 -35.47 -8.00
C ASP A 34 -3.92 -35.56 -8.74
N GLY A 35 -2.82 -35.83 -8.03
CA GLY A 35 -1.47 -35.92 -8.57
C GLY A 35 -0.76 -34.57 -8.71
N SER A 36 -1.39 -33.47 -8.28
CA SER A 36 -0.79 -32.14 -8.20
C SER A 36 -0.39 -31.80 -6.76
N ILE A 37 0.54 -30.86 -6.60
CA ILE A 37 0.88 -30.33 -5.27
C ILE A 37 -0.15 -29.25 -4.91
N ASP A 38 -0.89 -29.46 -3.82
CA ASP A 38 -1.69 -28.43 -3.17
C ASP A 38 -0.81 -27.56 -2.27
N LEU A 39 -1.13 -26.26 -2.24
CA LEU A 39 -0.60 -25.31 -1.26
C LEU A 39 -1.60 -25.22 -0.10
N GLY A 40 -1.22 -25.73 1.07
CA GLY A 40 -2.13 -25.84 2.22
C GLY A 40 -2.35 -24.54 2.99
N THR A 41 -1.37 -23.63 2.96
CA THR A 41 -1.40 -22.32 3.62
C THR A 41 -0.44 -21.34 2.92
N GLU A 42 -0.74 -20.04 2.90
CA GLU A 42 0.17 -19.00 2.40
C GLU A 42 0.27 -17.87 3.43
N TYR A 43 1.45 -17.28 3.59
CA TYR A 43 1.65 -16.07 4.38
C TYR A 43 1.88 -14.87 3.47
N ASN A 44 1.00 -13.89 3.61
CA ASN A 44 1.10 -12.62 2.92
C ASN A 44 1.83 -11.60 3.80
N PHE A 45 2.92 -11.04 3.30
CA PHE A 45 3.64 -9.96 3.98
C PHE A 45 2.87 -8.65 3.85
N GLY A 46 3.09 -7.70 4.77
CA GLY A 46 2.30 -6.46 4.86
C GLY A 46 2.18 -5.67 3.55
N ALA A 47 3.19 -5.67 2.70
CA ALA A 47 3.13 -5.01 1.39
C ALA A 47 2.09 -5.63 0.44
N SER A 48 1.95 -6.96 0.39
CA SER A 48 0.93 -7.61 -0.45
C SER A 48 -0.47 -7.42 0.12
N VAL A 49 -0.61 -7.43 1.45
CA VAL A 49 -1.87 -7.10 2.12
C VAL A 49 -2.31 -5.67 1.82
N ASN A 50 -1.39 -4.71 1.87
CA ASN A 50 -1.71 -3.32 1.56
C ASN A 50 -2.10 -3.12 0.10
N ALA A 51 -1.39 -3.74 -0.85
CA ALA A 51 -1.77 -3.72 -2.26
C ALA A 51 -3.21 -4.23 -2.46
N ALA A 52 -3.53 -5.39 -1.89
CA ALA A 52 -4.88 -5.97 -1.98
C ALA A 52 -5.95 -5.07 -1.35
N LYS A 53 -5.66 -4.46 -0.18
CA LYS A 53 -6.58 -3.49 0.46
C LYS A 53 -6.81 -2.25 -0.41
N ARG A 54 -5.76 -1.75 -1.08
CA ARG A 54 -5.87 -0.56 -1.94
C ARG A 54 -6.63 -0.86 -3.23
N ASP A 55 -6.42 -2.04 -3.82
CA ASP A 55 -7.20 -2.49 -4.97
C ASP A 55 -8.67 -2.66 -4.60
N ALA A 56 -8.98 -3.34 -3.49
CA ALA A 56 -10.34 -3.58 -3.01
C ALA A 56 -11.07 -2.28 -2.57
N GLY A 57 -10.33 -1.33 -1.98
CA GLY A 57 -10.87 -0.07 -1.48
C GLY A 57 -10.85 1.08 -2.50
N SER A 58 -10.52 0.80 -3.77
CA SER A 58 -10.46 1.82 -4.82
C SER A 58 -11.86 2.25 -5.28
N THR A 59 -12.06 3.55 -5.48
CA THR A 59 -13.27 4.12 -6.11
C THR A 59 -13.20 3.97 -7.63
N ALA A 60 -12.06 4.30 -8.21
CA ALA A 60 -11.71 3.99 -9.60
C ALA A 60 -10.80 2.75 -9.61
N PRO A 61 -11.13 1.69 -10.36
CA PRO A 61 -10.47 0.39 -10.23
C PRO A 61 -8.94 0.45 -10.37
N THR A 62 -8.24 -0.13 -9.40
CA THR A 62 -6.81 -0.45 -9.49
C THR A 62 -6.56 -1.96 -9.40
N ASP A 63 -5.38 -2.40 -9.84
CA ASP A 63 -4.95 -3.80 -9.77
C ASP A 63 -3.43 -3.89 -9.57
N PHE A 64 -2.93 -3.22 -8.52
CA PHE A 64 -1.51 -3.22 -8.20
C PHE A 64 -0.99 -4.64 -7.91
N MET A 65 -1.78 -5.45 -7.21
CA MET A 65 -1.43 -6.84 -6.92
C MET A 65 -1.29 -7.65 -8.21
N GLY A 66 -2.30 -7.61 -9.09
CA GLY A 66 -2.30 -8.36 -10.34
C GLY A 66 -1.22 -7.88 -11.31
N GLN A 67 -0.98 -6.57 -11.37
CA GLN A 67 0.10 -5.98 -12.18
C GLN A 67 1.48 -6.45 -11.70
N ALA A 68 1.77 -6.34 -10.41
CA ALA A 68 3.05 -6.76 -9.84
C ALA A 68 3.30 -8.26 -10.07
N TRP A 69 2.29 -9.09 -9.81
CA TRP A 69 2.38 -10.54 -10.00
C TRP A 69 2.55 -10.94 -11.47
N THR A 70 1.76 -10.34 -12.37
CA THR A 70 1.82 -10.63 -13.81
C THR A 70 3.18 -10.27 -14.37
N ALA A 71 3.71 -9.11 -14.01
CA ALA A 71 5.02 -8.66 -14.43
C ALA A 71 6.13 -9.59 -13.90
N PHE A 72 6.09 -9.95 -12.62
CA PHE A 72 7.04 -10.89 -12.02
C PHE A 72 7.02 -12.26 -12.73
N ARG A 73 5.83 -12.85 -12.89
CA ARG A 73 5.65 -14.15 -13.55
C ARG A 73 6.13 -14.13 -15.00
N THR A 74 5.84 -13.05 -15.73
CA THR A 74 6.27 -12.87 -17.12
C THR A 74 7.78 -12.73 -17.22
N GLY A 75 8.40 -11.91 -16.36
CA GLY A 75 9.85 -11.79 -16.28
C GLY A 75 10.55 -13.11 -15.96
N ARG A 76 10.00 -13.89 -15.01
CA ARG A 76 10.49 -15.25 -14.70
C ARG A 76 10.40 -16.18 -15.92
N ALA A 77 9.31 -16.12 -16.67
CA ALA A 77 9.17 -16.94 -17.87
C ALA A 77 10.19 -16.58 -18.96
N LEU A 78 10.55 -15.30 -19.12
CA LEU A 78 11.61 -14.87 -20.04
C LEU A 78 12.97 -15.48 -19.66
N ILE A 79 13.33 -15.42 -18.38
CA ILE A 79 14.58 -16.02 -17.86
C ILE A 79 14.60 -17.53 -18.10
N THR A 80 13.52 -18.23 -17.76
CA THR A 80 13.45 -19.69 -17.91
C THR A 80 13.53 -20.12 -19.38
N ARG A 81 12.83 -19.44 -20.28
CA ARG A 81 12.83 -19.77 -21.72
C ARG A 81 14.18 -19.55 -22.38
N ALA A 82 14.96 -18.58 -21.91
CA ALA A 82 16.28 -18.31 -22.48
C ALA A 82 17.26 -19.49 -22.31
N GLY A 83 17.10 -20.29 -21.24
CA GLY A 83 17.93 -21.49 -21.00
C GLY A 83 19.45 -21.20 -20.92
N GLY A 84 19.83 -19.94 -20.71
CA GLY A 84 21.20 -19.44 -20.86
C GLY A 84 21.25 -17.91 -20.81
N ALA A 85 22.26 -17.32 -21.43
CA ALA A 85 22.36 -15.86 -21.54
C ALA A 85 21.16 -15.28 -22.32
N LEU A 86 20.63 -14.15 -21.85
CA LEU A 86 19.57 -13.42 -22.55
C LEU A 86 20.14 -12.71 -23.77
N ASP A 87 19.43 -12.78 -24.90
CA ASP A 87 19.66 -11.87 -26.01
C ASP A 87 19.17 -10.45 -25.69
N ASP A 88 19.53 -9.48 -26.52
CA ASP A 88 19.23 -8.06 -26.27
C ASP A 88 17.72 -7.78 -26.19
N ALA A 89 16.92 -8.49 -26.98
CA ALA A 89 15.46 -8.37 -26.99
C ALA A 89 14.85 -8.88 -25.68
N SER A 90 15.21 -10.09 -25.26
CA SER A 90 14.73 -10.70 -24.01
C SER A 90 15.24 -9.96 -22.79
N ALA A 91 16.47 -9.43 -22.83
CA ALA A 91 17.01 -8.58 -21.78
C ALA A 91 16.24 -7.25 -21.66
N THR A 92 15.81 -6.68 -22.79
CA THR A 92 14.97 -5.47 -22.81
C THR A 92 13.58 -5.76 -22.27
N ALA A 93 12.92 -6.80 -22.76
CA ALA A 93 11.62 -7.24 -22.26
C ALA A 93 11.66 -7.56 -20.74
N LEU A 94 12.75 -8.19 -20.27
CA LEU A 94 12.91 -8.47 -18.84
C LEU A 94 13.03 -7.18 -18.01
N ARG A 95 13.73 -6.15 -18.51
CA ARG A 95 13.81 -4.85 -17.84
C ARG A 95 12.45 -4.15 -17.78
N GLU A 96 11.65 -4.25 -18.83
CA GLU A 96 10.27 -3.73 -18.82
C GLU A 96 9.43 -4.43 -17.75
N GLN A 97 9.49 -5.77 -17.66
CA GLN A 97 8.76 -6.51 -16.61
C GLN A 97 9.24 -6.15 -15.19
N ARG A 98 10.55 -5.92 -15.00
CA ARG A 98 11.08 -5.41 -13.73
C ARG A 98 10.45 -4.06 -13.38
N ASP A 99 10.43 -3.13 -14.34
CA ASP A 99 9.94 -1.77 -14.10
C ASP A 99 8.43 -1.76 -13.82
N LEU A 100 7.66 -2.61 -14.50
CA LEU A 100 6.24 -2.83 -14.20
C LEU A 100 6.02 -3.40 -12.79
N ALA A 101 6.79 -4.41 -12.39
CA ALA A 101 6.65 -5.03 -11.07
C ALA A 101 7.00 -4.05 -9.93
N VAL A 102 8.12 -3.34 -10.07
CA VAL A 102 8.56 -2.33 -9.08
C VAL A 102 7.62 -1.14 -9.07
N GLY A 103 7.16 -0.68 -10.23
CA GLY A 103 6.22 0.43 -10.35
C GLY A 103 4.88 0.13 -9.68
N ALA A 104 4.31 -1.06 -9.93
CA ALA A 104 3.06 -1.47 -9.27
C ALA A 104 3.22 -1.60 -7.75
N TRP A 105 4.35 -2.13 -7.28
CA TRP A 105 4.63 -2.21 -5.84
C TRP A 105 4.73 -0.83 -5.19
N GLU A 106 5.48 0.10 -5.79
CA GLU A 106 5.59 1.45 -5.24
C GLU A 106 4.28 2.23 -5.34
N ALA A 107 3.50 2.04 -6.40
CA ALA A 107 2.17 2.62 -6.52
C ALA A 107 1.23 2.12 -5.39
N ALA A 108 1.29 0.84 -5.02
CA ALA A 108 0.54 0.34 -3.86
C ALA A 108 0.96 1.00 -2.54
N ILE A 109 2.27 1.26 -2.35
CA ILE A 109 2.77 2.03 -1.20
C ILE A 109 2.23 3.46 -1.26
N ALA A 110 2.29 4.13 -2.41
CA ALA A 110 1.80 5.50 -2.57
C ALA A 110 0.28 5.62 -2.33
N ALA A 111 -0.52 4.66 -2.82
CA ALA A 111 -1.94 4.59 -2.52
C ALA A 111 -2.22 4.37 -1.02
N THR A 112 -1.35 3.61 -0.34
CA THR A 112 -1.40 3.45 1.12
C THR A 112 -1.05 4.76 1.85
N VAL A 113 -0.12 5.55 1.33
CA VAL A 113 0.18 6.88 1.87
C VAL A 113 -1.03 7.82 1.69
N VAL A 114 -1.70 7.80 0.53
CA VAL A 114 -2.93 8.57 0.29
C VAL A 114 -4.02 8.21 1.30
N HIS A 115 -4.24 6.92 1.55
CA HIS A 115 -5.16 6.44 2.58
C HIS A 115 -4.89 7.06 3.96
N TYR A 116 -3.63 7.10 4.39
CA TYR A 116 -3.31 7.69 5.68
C TYR A 116 -3.36 9.21 5.70
N VAL A 117 -3.12 9.89 4.57
CA VAL A 117 -3.44 11.33 4.48
C VAL A 117 -4.94 11.54 4.70
N ASN A 118 -5.78 10.72 4.07
CA ASN A 118 -7.23 10.78 4.22
C ASN A 118 -7.68 10.50 5.65
N GLU A 119 -7.12 9.48 6.30
CA GLU A 119 -7.44 9.16 7.70
C GLU A 119 -7.03 10.30 8.65
N VAL A 120 -5.87 10.93 8.44
CA VAL A 120 -5.47 12.11 9.22
C VAL A 120 -6.45 13.27 9.00
N LEU A 121 -6.84 13.57 7.75
CA LEU A 121 -7.83 14.61 7.45
C LEU A 121 -9.16 14.35 8.16
N GLN A 122 -9.67 13.11 8.12
CA GLN A 122 -10.92 12.73 8.78
C GLN A 122 -10.84 12.86 10.30
N VAL A 123 -9.70 12.50 10.91
CA VAL A 123 -9.50 12.65 12.36
C VAL A 123 -9.45 14.13 12.77
N MET A 124 -8.90 14.99 11.91
CA MET A 124 -8.83 16.42 12.16
C MET A 124 -10.18 17.15 12.11
N GLU A 125 -11.23 16.53 11.56
CA GLU A 125 -12.60 17.10 11.60
C GLU A 125 -13.18 17.13 13.01
N ASP A 126 -12.68 16.27 13.92
CA ASP A 126 -13.15 16.21 15.30
C ASP A 126 -12.47 17.26 16.22
N PHE A 127 -11.51 18.02 15.69
CA PHE A 127 -10.76 19.00 16.48
C PHE A 127 -11.69 20.07 17.08
N GLY A 128 -11.55 20.29 18.39
CA GLY A 128 -12.38 21.25 19.12
C GLY A 128 -13.77 20.73 19.48
N THR A 129 -14.04 19.44 19.26
CA THR A 129 -15.26 18.76 19.66
C THR A 129 -14.97 17.68 20.72
N ASP A 130 -16.00 17.21 21.42
CA ASP A 130 -15.88 16.10 22.37
C ASP A 130 -15.55 14.75 21.68
N ALA A 131 -15.64 14.67 20.35
CA ALA A 131 -15.26 13.47 19.58
C ALA A 131 -13.74 13.28 19.47
N TYR A 132 -12.93 14.33 19.71
CA TYR A 132 -11.48 14.20 19.81
C TYR A 132 -11.06 13.76 21.22
N ASP A 133 -11.40 12.53 21.56
CA ASP A 133 -11.07 11.90 22.84
C ASP A 133 -9.72 11.14 22.80
N HIS A 134 -9.45 10.34 23.83
CA HIS A 134 -8.22 9.54 23.92
C HIS A 134 -8.09 8.53 22.77
N GLU A 135 -9.16 7.82 22.43
CA GLU A 135 -9.15 6.84 21.35
C GLU A 135 -8.93 7.51 20.00
N ARG A 136 -9.56 8.68 19.80
CA ARG A 136 -9.38 9.46 18.58
C ARG A 136 -7.97 10.03 18.47
N PHE A 137 -7.34 10.40 19.58
CA PHE A 137 -5.91 10.74 19.61
C PHE A 137 -5.03 9.55 19.20
N LEU A 138 -5.31 8.33 19.68
CA LEU A 138 -4.56 7.13 19.28
C LEU A 138 -4.72 6.85 17.78
N ALA A 139 -5.94 7.00 17.23
CA ALA A 139 -6.17 6.92 15.79
C ALA A 139 -5.37 7.97 15.02
N HIS A 140 -5.34 9.23 15.50
CA HIS A 140 -4.52 10.28 14.89
C HIS A 140 -3.04 9.90 14.86
N ALA A 141 -2.50 9.45 16.00
CA ALA A 141 -1.10 9.08 16.15
C ALA A 141 -0.74 7.92 15.22
N LYS A 142 -1.60 6.89 15.15
CA LYS A 142 -1.44 5.76 14.24
C LYS A 142 -1.42 6.23 12.78
N ALA A 143 -2.48 6.90 12.33
CA ALA A 143 -2.62 7.34 10.95
C ALA A 143 -1.44 8.21 10.50
N TRP A 144 -1.02 9.19 11.31
CA TRP A 144 0.11 10.04 10.98
C TRP A 144 1.44 9.26 10.96
N SER A 145 1.64 8.33 11.90
CA SER A 145 2.87 7.53 11.93
C SER A 145 2.98 6.58 10.74
N GLU A 146 1.87 6.00 10.29
CA GLU A 146 1.83 5.15 9.09
C GLU A 146 2.03 6.00 7.83
N LEU A 147 1.38 7.17 7.71
CA LEU A 147 1.65 8.17 6.67
C LEU A 147 3.14 8.48 6.55
N LYS A 148 3.80 8.89 7.64
CA LYS A 148 5.21 9.25 7.64
C LYS A 148 6.10 8.05 7.32
N GLY A 149 5.82 6.90 7.93
CA GLY A 149 6.59 5.67 7.75
C GLY A 149 6.58 5.15 6.31
N PHE A 150 5.39 5.02 5.71
CA PHE A 150 5.26 4.61 4.31
C PHE A 150 5.83 5.67 3.36
N GLY A 151 5.62 6.96 3.65
CA GLY A 151 6.15 8.05 2.84
C GLY A 151 7.68 8.04 2.72
N LEU A 152 8.38 7.61 3.77
CA LEU A 152 9.85 7.49 3.76
C LEU A 152 10.35 6.39 2.82
N LEU A 153 9.52 5.44 2.37
CA LEU A 153 9.98 4.32 1.54
C LEU A 153 10.42 4.74 0.15
N PHE A 154 9.88 5.83 -0.40
CA PHE A 154 10.16 6.28 -1.77
C PHE A 154 11.65 6.60 -2.00
N GLN A 155 12.37 7.00 -0.95
CA GLN A 155 13.80 7.30 -1.05
C GLN A 155 14.67 6.09 -1.39
N PHE A 156 14.16 4.87 -1.21
CA PHE A 156 14.89 3.63 -1.44
C PHE A 156 14.67 3.05 -2.84
N ASN A 157 13.76 3.60 -3.65
CA ASN A 157 13.65 3.21 -5.04
C ASN A 157 14.41 4.19 -5.95
N PRO A 158 15.52 3.78 -6.59
CA PRO A 158 16.23 4.62 -7.56
C PRO A 158 15.42 4.90 -8.84
N ARG A 159 14.26 4.25 -9.03
CA ARG A 159 13.32 4.45 -10.13
C ARG A 159 11.95 4.95 -9.67
N SER A 160 11.88 5.59 -8.51
CA SER A 160 10.61 6.17 -8.04
C SER A 160 10.03 7.13 -9.08
N PRO A 161 8.72 7.08 -9.37
CA PRO A 161 8.03 8.11 -10.15
C PRO A 161 8.07 9.48 -9.48
N MET A 162 8.22 9.52 -8.15
CA MET A 162 8.37 10.74 -7.38
C MET A 162 9.80 11.29 -7.49
N SER A 163 9.93 12.54 -7.94
CA SER A 163 11.24 13.22 -7.98
C SER A 163 11.78 13.49 -6.58
N ARG A 164 13.09 13.77 -6.45
CA ARG A 164 13.69 14.14 -5.16
C ARG A 164 13.11 15.43 -4.60
N GLU A 165 12.79 16.38 -5.47
CA GLU A 165 12.17 17.67 -5.12
C GLU A 165 10.73 17.47 -4.65
N GLN A 166 9.97 16.60 -5.32
CA GLN A 166 8.62 16.20 -4.89
C GLN A 166 8.66 15.48 -3.55
N PHE A 167 9.62 14.56 -3.34
CA PHE A 167 9.82 13.87 -2.07
C PHE A 167 10.12 14.83 -0.92
N ALA A 168 11.04 15.78 -1.14
CA ALA A 168 11.35 16.80 -0.15
C ALA A 168 10.13 17.68 0.16
N SER A 169 9.39 18.11 -0.86
CA SER A 169 8.17 18.91 -0.73
C SER A 169 7.08 18.16 0.04
N PHE A 170 6.83 16.90 -0.33
CA PHE A 170 5.90 16.01 0.34
C PHE A 170 6.21 15.89 1.83
N HIS A 171 7.46 15.62 2.19
CA HIS A 171 7.86 15.49 3.60
C HIS A 171 7.82 16.80 4.37
N ALA A 172 8.08 17.94 3.72
CA ALA A 172 7.92 19.25 4.34
C ALA A 172 6.44 19.56 4.65
N LEU A 173 5.52 19.18 3.76
CA LEU A 173 4.08 19.40 3.91
C LEU A 173 3.47 18.55 5.04
N ILE A 174 3.82 17.26 5.12
CA ILE A 174 3.31 16.40 6.20
C ILE A 174 4.00 16.65 7.54
N GLY A 175 5.18 17.29 7.53
CA GLY A 175 5.95 17.63 8.73
C GLY A 175 6.64 16.43 9.41
N ASP A 176 7.27 16.72 10.56
CA ASP A 176 7.95 15.72 11.41
C ASP A 176 7.14 15.34 12.65
N ARG A 177 5.96 15.94 12.82
CA ARG A 177 4.91 15.57 13.78
C ARG A 177 3.55 16.04 13.24
N PRO A 178 2.42 15.43 13.67
CA PRO A 178 1.11 15.96 13.33
C PRO A 178 0.86 17.29 14.05
N VAL A 179 -0.05 18.09 13.50
CA VAL A 179 -0.65 19.22 14.23
C VAL A 179 -1.69 18.69 15.21
N LEU A 180 -1.62 19.12 16.47
CA LEU A 180 -2.56 18.72 17.52
C LEU A 180 -3.59 19.83 17.82
N PRO A 181 -4.76 19.51 18.42
CA PRO A 181 -5.79 20.52 18.72
C PRO A 181 -5.28 21.71 19.55
N ALA A 182 -4.29 21.48 20.43
CA ALA A 182 -3.68 22.52 21.26
C ALA A 182 -2.95 23.61 20.46
N GLU A 183 -2.64 23.37 19.18
CA GLU A 183 -1.99 24.35 18.29
C GLU A 183 -2.98 25.34 17.66
N GLY A 184 -4.29 25.14 17.85
CA GLY A 184 -5.34 26.08 17.48
C GLY A 184 -5.93 25.87 16.07
N ALA A 185 -7.09 26.50 15.84
CA ALA A 185 -7.87 26.31 14.62
C ALA A 185 -7.13 26.75 13.34
N ASP A 186 -6.38 27.85 13.40
CA ASP A 186 -5.62 28.34 12.24
C ASP A 186 -4.52 27.35 11.81
N ALA A 187 -3.83 26.74 12.79
CA ALA A 187 -2.83 25.71 12.52
C ALA A 187 -3.48 24.46 11.90
N ALA A 188 -4.66 24.06 12.40
CA ALA A 188 -5.41 22.94 11.85
C ALA A 188 -5.84 23.20 10.39
N VAL A 189 -6.36 24.39 10.08
CA VAL A 189 -6.74 24.79 8.71
C VAL A 189 -5.54 24.74 7.76
N ALA A 190 -4.42 25.34 8.18
CA ALA A 190 -3.19 25.37 7.39
C ALA A 190 -2.65 23.95 7.13
N TYR A 191 -2.68 23.08 8.15
CA TYR A 191 -2.17 21.72 8.01
C TYR A 191 -3.06 20.83 7.15
N ARG A 192 -4.39 20.95 7.23
CA ARG A 192 -5.30 20.26 6.29
C ARG A 192 -5.04 20.67 4.85
N ALA A 193 -4.76 21.95 4.59
CA ALA A 193 -4.34 22.39 3.25
C ALA A 193 -3.02 21.73 2.82
N ALA A 194 -2.00 21.73 3.68
CA ALA A 194 -0.72 21.10 3.39
C ALA A 194 -0.83 19.58 3.12
N LEU A 195 -1.67 18.88 3.86
CA LEU A 195 -1.96 17.45 3.65
C LEU A 195 -2.60 17.19 2.28
N ARG A 196 -3.53 18.05 1.84
CA ARG A 196 -4.15 17.94 0.51
C ARG A 196 -3.14 18.22 -0.60
N ASP A 197 -2.24 19.18 -0.41
CA ASP A 197 -1.13 19.43 -1.35
C ASP A 197 -0.17 18.22 -1.41
N ALA A 198 0.15 17.61 -0.26
CA ALA A 198 0.97 16.40 -0.20
C ALA A 198 0.31 15.22 -0.94
N ARG A 199 -1.01 15.06 -0.76
CA ARG A 199 -1.83 14.07 -1.48
C ARG A 199 -1.84 14.34 -2.99
N ALA A 200 -1.89 15.59 -3.42
CA ALA A 200 -1.85 15.98 -4.83
C ALA A 200 -0.50 15.65 -5.50
N ILE A 201 0.61 15.79 -4.76
CA ILE A 201 1.94 15.35 -5.22
C ILE A 201 1.92 13.85 -5.54
N LEU A 202 1.38 13.03 -4.64
CA LEU A 202 1.24 11.58 -4.86
C LEU A 202 0.34 11.29 -6.06
N GLY A 203 -0.84 11.91 -6.12
CA GLY A 203 -1.77 11.73 -7.24
C GLY A 203 -1.12 12.03 -8.60
N THR A 204 -0.34 13.11 -8.68
CA THR A 204 0.35 13.49 -9.91
C THR A 204 1.53 12.57 -10.23
N ALA A 205 2.38 12.26 -9.25
CA ALA A 205 3.59 11.46 -9.47
C ALA A 205 3.27 10.02 -9.92
N TYR A 206 2.21 9.43 -9.39
CA TYR A 206 1.82 8.05 -9.70
C TYR A 206 0.65 7.97 -10.71
N GLY A 207 0.12 9.10 -11.18
CA GLY A 207 -0.96 9.15 -12.15
C GLY A 207 -2.26 8.52 -11.64
N PHE A 208 -2.56 8.70 -10.35
CA PHE A 208 -3.78 8.15 -9.77
C PHE A 208 -5.02 8.88 -10.27
N ASP A 209 -6.11 8.11 -10.41
CA ASP A 209 -7.42 8.68 -10.69
C ASP A 209 -7.84 9.60 -9.52
N PRO A 210 -8.30 10.84 -9.80
CA PRO A 210 -8.75 11.76 -8.76
C PRO A 210 -9.82 11.18 -7.83
N ALA A 211 -10.67 10.27 -8.31
CA ALA A 211 -11.70 9.63 -7.49
C ALA A 211 -11.12 8.79 -6.35
N ASN A 212 -9.88 8.30 -6.48
CA ASN A 212 -9.21 7.54 -5.43
C ASN A 212 -8.53 8.43 -4.37
N LEU A 213 -8.33 9.72 -4.64
CA LEU A 213 -7.67 10.63 -3.69
C LEU A 213 -8.61 11.04 -2.55
N GLY A 214 -9.92 11.04 -2.78
CA GLY A 214 -10.92 11.50 -1.83
C GLY A 214 -11.10 13.02 -1.83
N ASP A 215 -12.12 13.46 -1.11
CA ASP A 215 -12.53 14.86 -1.02
C ASP A 215 -11.66 15.67 -0.04
N ASP A 216 -12.08 16.90 0.25
CA ASP A 216 -11.40 17.83 1.13
C ASP A 216 -11.33 17.38 2.60
N ALA A 217 -12.25 16.53 3.04
CA ALA A 217 -12.27 15.91 4.37
C ALA A 217 -11.59 14.53 4.39
N GLY A 218 -11.09 14.07 3.24
CA GLY A 218 -10.47 12.75 3.08
C GLY A 218 -11.48 11.62 2.90
N ALA A 219 -12.75 11.89 2.59
CA ALA A 219 -13.76 10.87 2.35
C ALA A 219 -13.89 10.50 0.86
N GLY A 220 -14.48 9.33 0.55
CA GLY A 220 -14.82 8.92 -0.81
C GLY A 220 -13.64 8.49 -1.71
N GLY A 221 -12.42 8.45 -1.16
CA GLY A 221 -11.25 7.84 -1.77
C GLY A 221 -10.73 6.67 -0.96
N TRP A 222 -9.46 6.32 -1.18
CA TRP A 222 -8.73 5.31 -0.40
C TRP A 222 -8.71 5.59 1.09
#